data_AF-A0A1Y3ARB8-F1
#
_entry.id   AF-A0A1Y3ARB8-F1
#
_cell.length_a   1.000
_cell.length_b   1.000
_cell.length_c   1.000
_cell.angle_alpha   90.00
_cell.angle_beta   90.00
_cell.angle_gamma   90.00
#
_symmetry.space_group_name_H-M   'P 1'
#
loop_
_entity.id
_entity.type
_entity.pdbx_description
1 polymer ?
#
loop_
_entity_poly.entity_id
_entity_poly.type
_entity_poly.pdbx_seq_one_letter_code
_entity_poly.pdbx_strand_id
1 'polypeptide(L)' 'KQLTTTNDKRFNPFELTNHAVLVVGYGIDKKSGEKYWIVKNSWGKQWGMDGYFLMRRGTDECGIESLAMAATPIPN' A
#
# COMPACT_ATOMS: atom_id res chain seq x y z
N LYS A 1 -7.61 24.49 -34.53
CA LYS A 1 -7.59 23.02 -34.73
C LYS A 1 -6.14 22.56 -34.75
N GLN A 2 -5.61 22.14 -33.60
CA GLN A 2 -4.22 21.66 -33.51
C GLN A 2 -4.25 20.16 -33.22
N LEU A 3 -4.14 19.41 -34.32
CA LEU A 3 -3.57 18.07 -34.53
C LEU A 3 -3.46 17.15 -33.31
N THR A 4 -4.45 16.25 -33.17
CA THR A 4 -4.32 14.97 -32.48
C THR A 4 -3.61 13.98 -33.41
N THR A 5 -2.35 13.66 -33.14
CA THR A 5 -1.62 12.57 -33.83
C THR A 5 -1.08 11.57 -32.80
N THR A 6 -1.71 10.40 -32.78
CA THR A 6 -1.12 9.05 -32.59
C THR A 6 -0.22 8.79 -31.36
N ASN A 7 -0.72 7.96 -30.45
CA ASN A 7 0.00 6.81 -29.87
C ASN A 7 1.36 7.01 -29.16
N ASP A 8 1.53 8.06 -28.35
CA ASP A 8 2.60 8.06 -27.33
C ASP A 8 2.00 7.81 -25.93
N LYS A 9 1.54 6.58 -25.69
CA LYS A 9 1.17 6.13 -24.34
C LYS A 9 2.43 5.84 -23.54
N ARG A 10 3.18 6.87 -23.17
CA ARG A 10 4.29 6.73 -22.22
C ARG A 10 3.76 6.15 -20.92
N PHE A 11 4.38 5.06 -20.46
CA PHE A 11 4.08 4.47 -19.16
C PHE A 11 4.37 5.49 -18.06
N ASN A 12 3.36 5.79 -17.24
CA ASN A 12 3.48 6.65 -16.08
C ASN A 12 2.97 5.88 -14.85
N PRO A 13 3.87 5.26 -14.05
CA PRO A 13 3.50 4.44 -12.89
C PRO A 13 3.22 5.27 -11.63
N PHE A 14 3.15 6.59 -11.74
CA PHE A 14 3.10 7.44 -10.55
C PHE A 14 1.76 7.34 -9.83
N GLU A 15 1.82 7.00 -8.54
CA GLU A 15 0.72 7.06 -7.59
C GLU A 15 1.16 7.87 -6.37
N LEU A 16 0.32 8.85 -5.97
CA LEU A 16 0.68 9.79 -4.92
C LEU A 16 0.63 9.10 -3.55
N THR A 17 1.75 9.14 -2.83
CA THR A 17 1.87 8.65 -1.44
C THR A 17 2.56 9.72 -0.58
N ASN A 18 2.32 9.68 0.74
CA ASN A 18 2.89 10.67 1.68
C ASN A 18 3.39 10.08 3.01
N HIS A 19 3.21 8.78 3.27
CA HIS A 19 3.57 8.13 4.53
C HIS A 19 4.06 6.70 4.29
N ALA A 20 5.18 6.33 4.92
CA ALA A 20 5.79 5.01 4.79
C ALA A 20 5.58 4.18 6.07
N VAL A 21 5.23 2.91 5.90
CA VAL A 21 4.83 1.97 6.96
C VAL A 21 5.30 0.54 6.64
N LEU A 22 5.17 -0.39 7.59
CA LEU A 22 5.60 -1.78 7.41
C LEU A 22 4.40 -2.73 7.33
N VAL A 23 4.25 -3.41 6.20
CA VAL A 23 3.31 -4.54 6.06
C VAL A 23 3.87 -5.76 6.78
N VAL A 24 3.08 -6.38 7.66
CA VAL A 24 3.50 -7.54 8.47
C VAL A 24 2.62 -8.78 8.29
N GLY A 25 1.52 -8.67 7.56
CA GLY A 25 0.62 -9.78 7.31
C GLY A 25 -0.60 -9.39 6.49
N TYR A 26 -1.51 -10.34 6.30
CA TYR A 26 -2.76 -10.15 5.56
C TYR A 26 -3.84 -11.09 6.10
N GLY A 27 -5.10 -10.79 5.77
CA GLY A 27 -6.23 -11.64 6.11
C GLY A 27 -7.46 -11.41 5.25
N ILE A 28 -8.54 -12.06 5.65
CA ILE A 28 -9.89 -11.91 5.10
C ILE A 28 -10.85 -11.88 6.28
N ASP A 29 -11.69 -10.86 6.36
CA ASP A 29 -12.76 -10.83 7.34
C ASP A 29 -13.78 -11.92 7.01
N LYS A 30 -14.05 -12.82 7.97
CA LYS A 30 -14.91 -13.99 7.73
C LYS A 30 -16.38 -13.63 7.56
N LYS A 31 -16.82 -12.45 7.99
CA LYS A 31 -18.22 -12.03 7.93
C LYS A 31 -18.51 -11.27 6.64
N SER A 32 -17.66 -10.30 6.28
CA SER A 32 -17.83 -9.47 5.08
C SER A 32 -17.13 -10.04 3.85
N GLY A 33 -16.16 -10.94 4.01
CA GLY A 33 -15.29 -11.40 2.94
C GLY A 33 -14.22 -10.39 2.52
N GLU A 34 -14.08 -9.27 3.24
CA GLU A 34 -13.18 -8.20 2.88
C GLU A 34 -11.71 -8.57 3.15
N LYS A 35 -10.87 -8.41 2.14
CA LYS A 35 -9.43 -8.66 2.22
C LYS A 35 -8.73 -7.46 2.85
N TYR A 36 -7.77 -7.72 3.74
CA TYR A 36 -6.99 -6.67 4.37
C TYR A 36 -5.49 -7.00 4.47
N TRP A 37 -4.68 -5.95 4.53
CA TRP A 37 -3.30 -5.93 5.02
C TRP A 37 -3.28 -5.65 6.52
N ILE A 38 -2.30 -6.23 7.23
CA ILE A 38 -1.96 -5.88 8.61
C ILE A 38 -0.71 -5.01 8.55
N VAL A 39 -0.81 -3.77 9.03
CA VAL A 39 0.23 -2.77 8.86
C VAL A 39 0.69 -2.25 10.22
N LYS A 40 2.00 -2.27 10.46
CA LYS A 40 2.65 -1.69 11.63
C LYS A 40 2.97 -0.22 11.35
N ASN A 41 2.41 0.67 12.18
CA ASN A 41 2.67 2.10 12.11
C ASN A 41 3.86 2.51 13.00
N SER A 42 4.24 3.78 12.94
CA SER A 42 5.39 4.37 13.65
C SER A 42 5.01 5.48 14.64
N TRP A 43 3.72 5.65 14.96
CA TRP A 43 3.21 6.70 15.86
C TRP A 43 3.02 6.27 17.32
N GLY A 44 3.73 5.22 17.75
CA GLY A 44 3.62 4.67 19.10
C GLY A 44 2.47 3.69 19.28
N LYS A 45 2.49 2.96 20.40
CA LYS A 45 1.52 1.87 20.69
C LYS A 45 0.13 2.40 21.05
N GLN A 46 0.03 3.64 21.51
CA GLN A 46 -1.25 4.25 21.90
C GLN A 46 -2.13 4.56 20.68
N TRP A 47 -1.57 4.55 19.48
CA TRP A 47 -2.31 4.83 18.25
C TRP A 47 -2.89 3.54 17.65
N GLY A 48 -4.14 3.60 17.19
CA GLY A 48 -4.79 2.50 16.48
C GLY A 48 -4.96 1.26 17.35
N MET A 49 -4.61 0.10 16.78
CA MET A 49 -4.65 -1.20 17.45
C MET A 49 -3.25 -1.57 17.96
N ASP A 50 -2.84 -1.04 19.10
CA ASP A 50 -1.50 -1.25 19.68
C ASP A 50 -0.35 -0.84 18.73
N GLY A 51 -0.54 0.23 17.95
CA GLY A 51 0.39 0.72 16.94
C GLY A 51 0.17 0.14 15.53
N TYR A 52 -0.90 -0.63 15.32
CA TYR A 52 -1.24 -1.25 14.04
C TYR A 52 -2.56 -0.73 13.47
N PHE A 53 -2.77 -0.97 12.19
CA PHE A 53 -4.05 -0.77 11.51
C PHE A 53 -4.27 -1.83 10.43
N LEU A 54 -5.53 -1.97 10.01
CA LEU A 54 -5.92 -2.77 8.86
C LEU A 54 -6.14 -1.84 7.66
N MET A 55 -5.73 -2.27 6.48
CA MET A 55 -5.96 -1.55 5.22
C MET A 55 -6.59 -2.49 4.20
N ARG A 56 -7.57 -1.99 3.44
CA ARG A 56 -8.22 -2.77 2.38
C ARG A 56 -7.19 -3.25 1.37
N ARG A 57 -7.30 -4.51 0.96
CA ARG A 57 -6.33 -5.19 0.11
C ARG A 57 -6.95 -5.66 -1.21
N GLY A 58 -6.19 -5.55 -2.28
CA GLY A 58 -6.56 -5.94 -3.64
C GLY A 58 -7.29 -4.85 -4.43
N THR A 59 -7.25 -3.61 -3.94
CA THR A 59 -7.87 -2.44 -4.58
C THR A 59 -6.94 -1.23 -4.59
N ASP A 60 -5.65 -1.42 -4.29
CA ASP A 60 -4.65 -0.35 -4.15
C ASP A 60 -5.11 0.82 -3.26
N GLU A 61 -5.71 0.49 -2.11
CA GLU A 61 -6.27 1.49 -1.21
C GLU A 61 -5.19 2.49 -0.79
N CYS A 62 -5.41 3.77 -1.10
CA CYS A 62 -4.47 4.86 -0.86
C CYS A 62 -3.05 4.64 -1.43
N GLY A 63 -2.90 3.86 -2.51
CA GLY A 63 -1.60 3.62 -3.16
C GLY A 63 -0.71 2.63 -2.40
N ILE A 64 -1.22 1.87 -1.43
CA ILE A 64 -0.42 0.92 -0.63
C ILE A 64 0.18 -0.23 -1.46
N GLU A 65 -0.38 -0.55 -2.62
CA GLU A 65 0.07 -1.62 -3.52
C GLU A 65 0.97 -1.10 -4.66
N SER A 66 1.20 0.23 -4.71
CA SER A 66 1.94 0.91 -5.77
C SER A 66 3.47 0.98 -5.60
N LEU A 67 3.99 0.97 -4.36
CA LEU A 67 5.40 1.27 -4.05
C LEU A 67 5.99 0.38 -2.93
N ALA A 68 5.76 -0.93 -3.01
CA ALA A 68 6.34 -1.89 -2.06
C ALA A 68 7.86 -2.02 -2.21
N MET A 69 8.59 -1.98 -1.10
CA MET A 69 10.06 -2.09 -1.05
C MET A 69 10.50 -3.32 -0.26
N ALA A 70 11.55 -4.01 -0.74
CA ALA A 70 12.10 -5.21 -0.10
C ALA A 70 13.63 -5.11 0.05
N ALA A 71 14.15 -5.63 1.15
CA ALA A 71 15.59 -5.74 1.42
C ALA A 71 15.87 -7.04 2.19
N THR A 72 17.05 -7.65 1.95
CA THR A 72 17.50 -8.85 2.67
C THR A 72 18.62 -8.46 3.63
N PRO A 73 18.41 -8.47 4.96
CA PRO A 73 19.46 -8.15 5.92
C PRO A 73 20.49 -9.28 6.00
N ILE A 74 21.75 -8.93 6.32
CA ILE A 74 22.77 -9.90 6.73
C ILE A 74 22.63 -10.08 8.25
N PRO A 75 22.24 -11.27 8.75
CA PRO A 75 22.12 -11.50 10.18
C PRO A 75 23.46 -11.42 10.90
N ASN A 76 23.43 -11.11 12.21
CA ASN A 76 24.59 -11.16 13.09
C ASN A 76 24.97 -12.59 13.48
#